data_AF-A7SXR4-F1
#
_entry.id   AF-A7SXR4-F1
#
_cell.length_a   1.000
_cell.length_b   1.000
_cell.length_c   1.000
_cell.angle_alpha   90.00
_cell.angle_beta   90.00
_cell.angle_gamma   90.00
#
_symmetry.space_group_name_H-M   'P 1'
#
loop_
_entity.id
_entity.type
_entity.pdbx_description
1 polymer ?
#
loop_
_entity_poly.entity_id
_entity_poly.type
_entity_poly.pdbx_seq_one_letter_code
_entity_poly.pdbx_strand_id
1 'polypeptide(L)'
;DSCEVPKDMRALISTCHDEFSSKEQDKTPLSLPRWKPVPPNTAYHNLSRLCPRPWRYNTAEQLGFHDSWGFFHMYDGGGYVADLGYNNETKSSVVFSLRLNHWMDRRTRVVLLEFAMFNPATNYLSVVTYYYE
;
A
#
# COMPACT_ATOMS: atom_id res chain seq x y z
N ASP A 1 4.70 -12.07 10.53
CA ASP A 1 5.54 -12.92 9.66
C ASP A 1 4.64 -13.91 8.95
N SER A 2 4.82 -14.08 7.65
CA SER A 2 3.98 -14.97 6.83
C SER A 2 4.60 -16.35 6.60
N CYS A 3 5.83 -16.56 7.07
CA CYS A 3 6.53 -17.85 7.02
C CYS A 3 7.32 -18.10 8.31
N GLU A 4 7.73 -19.35 8.52
CA GLU A 4 8.56 -19.74 9.64
C GLU A 4 10.05 -19.75 9.27
N VAL A 5 10.88 -19.08 10.07
CA VAL A 5 12.34 -19.18 9.92
C VAL A 5 12.80 -20.58 10.36
N PRO A 6 13.56 -21.31 9.52
CA PRO A 6 14.15 -22.60 9.88
C PRO A 6 14.95 -22.50 11.18
N LYS A 7 14.84 -23.52 12.05
CA LYS A 7 15.41 -23.49 13.41
C LYS A 7 16.89 -23.10 13.43
N ASP A 8 17.68 -23.64 12.50
CA ASP A 8 19.12 -23.40 12.39
C ASP A 8 19.48 -21.96 11.99
N MET A 9 18.55 -21.25 11.35
CA MET A 9 18.73 -19.88 10.87
C MET A 9 18.21 -18.81 11.83
N ARG A 10 17.48 -19.19 12.89
CA ARG A 10 16.85 -18.24 13.84
C ARG A 10 17.85 -17.35 14.58
N ALA A 11 19.11 -17.79 14.71
CA ALA A 11 20.18 -16.99 15.31
C ALA A 11 20.63 -15.81 14.43
N LEU A 12 20.40 -15.89 13.11
CA LEU A 12 20.83 -14.91 12.11
C LEU A 12 19.65 -14.10 11.55
N ILE A 13 18.48 -14.72 11.42
CA ILE A 13 17.30 -14.14 10.79
C ILE A 13 16.12 -14.25 11.75
N SER A 14 15.52 -13.12 12.10
CA SER A 14 14.39 -13.05 13.03
C SER A 14 13.03 -12.86 12.36
N THR A 15 13.00 -12.46 11.09
CA THR A 15 11.76 -12.15 10.35
C THR A 15 11.70 -12.89 9.03
N CYS A 16 10.51 -13.36 8.66
CA CYS A 16 10.26 -14.08 7.41
C CYS A 16 9.03 -13.51 6.71
N HIS A 17 9.16 -13.25 5.40
CA HIS A 17 8.09 -12.77 4.56
C HIS A 17 8.03 -13.63 3.29
N ASP A 18 7.00 -14.45 3.17
CA ASP A 18 6.77 -15.38 2.07
C ASP A 18 6.28 -14.67 0.79
N GLU A 19 6.09 -15.44 -0.28
CA GLU A 19 5.39 -15.01 -1.49
C GLU A 19 3.99 -14.46 -1.20
N PHE A 20 3.44 -13.71 -2.15
CA PHE A 20 2.12 -13.12 -1.97
C PHE A 20 1.04 -14.21 -1.92
N SER A 21 0.14 -14.09 -0.95
CA SER A 21 -1.04 -14.93 -0.83
C SER A 21 -2.23 -14.08 -0.40
N SER A 22 -3.37 -14.24 -1.08
CA SER A 22 -4.59 -13.48 -0.76
C SER A 22 -5.09 -13.70 0.67
N LYS A 23 -4.72 -14.84 1.30
CA LYS A 23 -5.10 -15.17 2.68
C LYS A 23 -4.24 -14.47 3.73
N GLU A 24 -2.97 -14.22 3.40
CA GLU A 24 -1.96 -13.69 4.33
C GLU A 24 -1.71 -12.17 4.14
N GLN A 25 -2.56 -11.50 3.36
CA GLN A 25 -2.44 -10.06 3.16
C GLN A 25 -2.66 -9.26 4.45
N ASP A 26 -1.88 -8.21 4.63
CA ASP A 26 -2.11 -7.26 5.72
C ASP A 26 -3.31 -6.36 5.39
N LYS A 27 -4.40 -6.56 6.12
CA LYS A 27 -5.64 -5.76 6.03
C LYS A 27 -5.86 -4.92 7.29
N THR A 28 -4.79 -4.59 8.02
CA THR A 28 -4.87 -3.79 9.24
C THR A 28 -5.53 -2.43 8.95
N PRO A 29 -6.70 -2.13 9.52
CA PRO A 29 -7.49 -0.95 9.14
C PRO A 29 -6.76 0.37 9.32
N LEU A 30 -5.97 0.48 10.41
CA LEU A 30 -5.26 1.69 10.78
C LEU A 30 -3.84 1.35 11.25
N SER A 31 -2.87 1.98 10.63
CA SER A 31 -1.46 1.95 11.03
C SER A 31 -0.93 3.36 11.23
N LEU A 32 0.01 3.51 12.15
CA LEU A 32 0.83 4.71 12.25
C LEU A 32 1.93 4.67 11.17
N PRO A 33 2.52 5.83 10.80
CA PRO A 33 3.65 5.85 9.88
C PRO A 33 4.78 4.88 10.27
N ARG A 34 5.38 4.25 9.27
CA ARG A 34 6.32 3.11 9.38
C ARG A 34 5.68 1.80 9.85
N TRP A 35 4.40 1.58 9.49
CA TRP A 35 3.67 0.34 9.79
C TRP A 35 3.65 -0.01 11.29
N LYS A 36 3.58 1.03 12.14
CA LYS A 36 3.55 0.85 13.59
C LYS A 36 2.11 0.62 14.07
N PRO A 37 1.88 -0.28 15.04
CA PRO A 37 0.55 -0.53 15.57
C PRO A 37 0.03 0.70 16.32
N VAL A 38 -1.28 0.93 16.23
CA VAL A 38 -1.96 1.99 16.99
C VAL A 38 -2.13 1.53 18.45
N PRO A 39 -1.78 2.35 19.45
CA PRO A 39 -1.98 2.00 20.85
C PRO A 39 -3.46 1.79 21.19
N PRO A 40 -3.81 0.78 22.01
CA PRO A 40 -5.20 0.37 22.26
C PRO A 40 -6.09 1.44 22.93
N ASN A 41 -5.48 2.44 23.61
CA ASN A 41 -6.21 3.51 24.31
C ASN A 41 -6.19 4.85 23.55
N THR A 42 -5.97 4.82 22.24
CA THR A 42 -5.92 6.03 21.43
C THR A 42 -7.33 6.58 21.21
N ALA A 43 -7.60 7.79 21.69
CA ALA A 43 -8.91 8.41 21.52
C ALA A 43 -9.26 8.63 20.04
N TYR A 44 -10.50 8.31 19.66
CA TYR A 44 -10.98 8.30 18.27
C TYR A 44 -10.77 9.64 17.52
N HIS A 45 -10.90 10.78 18.20
CA HIS A 45 -10.68 12.11 17.59
C HIS A 45 -9.23 12.32 17.11
N ASN A 46 -8.27 11.58 17.68
CA ASN A 46 -6.86 11.67 17.30
C ASN A 46 -6.49 10.74 16.14
N LEU A 47 -7.31 9.73 15.83
CA LEU A 47 -6.98 8.71 14.83
C LEU A 47 -6.79 9.29 13.44
N SER A 48 -7.64 10.26 13.04
CA SER A 48 -7.53 10.91 11.75
C SER A 48 -6.21 11.66 11.55
N ARG A 49 -5.66 12.22 12.64
CA ARG A 49 -4.38 12.94 12.65
C ARG A 49 -3.18 12.00 12.77
N LEU A 50 -3.32 10.92 13.54
CA LEU A 50 -2.26 9.97 13.85
C LEU A 50 -2.02 8.95 12.73
N CYS A 51 -3.08 8.56 12.01
CA CYS A 51 -3.02 7.61 10.89
C CYS A 51 -3.40 8.36 9.62
N PRO A 52 -2.45 8.97 8.88
CA PRO A 52 -2.75 9.61 7.59
C PRO A 52 -3.31 8.60 6.58
N ARG A 53 -4.02 9.08 5.54
CA ARG A 53 -4.69 8.21 4.55
C ARG A 53 -3.83 7.07 3.98
N PRO A 54 -2.55 7.26 3.62
CA PRO A 54 -1.70 6.17 3.10
C PRO A 54 -1.48 5.00 4.06
N TRP A 55 -1.78 5.16 5.35
CA TRP A 55 -1.58 4.14 6.37
C TRP A 55 -2.89 3.50 6.82
N ARG A 56 -3.96 3.67 6.03
CA ARG A 56 -5.28 3.08 6.27
C ARG A 56 -5.56 2.09 5.17
N TYR A 57 -6.00 0.89 5.57
CA TYR A 57 -6.40 -0.11 4.60
C TYR A 57 -7.77 0.24 4.03
N ASN A 58 -7.91 0.15 2.72
CA ASN A 58 -9.17 0.29 2.01
C ASN A 58 -9.54 -1.02 1.32
N THR A 59 -10.82 -1.39 1.38
CA THR A 59 -11.34 -2.56 0.68
C THR A 59 -11.52 -2.27 -0.80
N ALA A 60 -11.53 -3.32 -1.62
CA ALA A 60 -11.83 -3.24 -3.05
C ALA A 60 -13.14 -2.47 -3.33
N GLU A 61 -14.20 -2.74 -2.56
CA GLU A 61 -15.48 -2.01 -2.66
C GLU A 61 -15.35 -0.52 -2.35
N GLN A 62 -14.54 -0.13 -1.36
CA GLN A 62 -14.35 1.28 -1.02
C GLN A 62 -13.59 2.05 -2.10
N LEU A 63 -12.66 1.37 -2.78
CA LEU A 63 -11.89 1.94 -3.88
C LEU A 63 -12.62 1.84 -5.22
N GLY A 64 -13.65 1.00 -5.32
CA GLY A 64 -14.29 0.65 -6.60
C GLY A 64 -13.35 -0.12 -7.52
N PHE A 65 -12.36 -0.81 -6.95
CA PHE A 65 -11.38 -1.60 -7.67
C PHE A 65 -11.76 -3.08 -7.65
N HIS A 66 -11.25 -3.80 -8.64
CA HIS A 66 -11.45 -5.24 -8.79
C HIS A 66 -10.11 -5.95 -8.79
N ASP A 67 -10.15 -7.26 -8.65
CA ASP A 67 -8.96 -8.09 -8.72
C ASP A 67 -8.27 -7.90 -10.08
N SER A 68 -6.93 -7.85 -10.05
CA SER A 68 -6.11 -7.53 -11.20
C SER A 68 -4.90 -8.45 -11.31
N TRP A 69 -4.49 -8.72 -12.55
CA TRP A 69 -3.39 -9.65 -12.83
C TRP A 69 -2.06 -8.89 -12.96
N GLY A 70 -1.15 -9.14 -12.03
CA GLY A 70 0.27 -8.80 -12.16
C GLY A 70 1.02 -9.89 -12.94
N PHE A 71 2.34 -9.77 -13.00
CA PHE A 71 3.18 -10.79 -13.64
C PHE A 71 3.30 -12.04 -12.76
N PHE A 72 3.44 -11.88 -11.44
CA PHE A 72 3.63 -13.01 -10.52
C PHE A 72 2.32 -13.51 -9.92
N HIS A 73 1.41 -12.61 -9.54
CA HIS A 73 0.18 -12.97 -8.84
C HIS A 73 -1.04 -12.14 -9.26
N MET A 74 -2.22 -12.62 -8.89
CA MET A 74 -3.46 -11.85 -8.95
C MET A 74 -3.64 -11.10 -7.63
N TYR A 75 -3.70 -9.78 -7.69
CA TYR A 75 -3.87 -8.89 -6.54
C TYR A 75 -5.34 -8.53 -6.37
N ASP A 76 -5.82 -8.50 -5.14
CA ASP A 76 -7.19 -8.01 -4.90
C ASP A 76 -7.24 -6.49 -5.05
N GLY A 77 -8.44 -5.94 -5.24
CA GLY A 77 -8.63 -4.50 -5.41
C GLY A 77 -8.41 -3.67 -4.13
N GLY A 78 -8.03 -4.29 -3.00
CA GLY A 78 -7.82 -3.61 -1.73
C GLY A 78 -6.37 -3.16 -1.54
N GLY A 79 -6.14 -2.31 -0.54
CA GLY A 79 -4.78 -1.93 -0.17
C GLY A 79 -4.68 -0.59 0.53
N TYR A 80 -3.45 -0.09 0.56
CA TYR A 80 -3.10 1.20 1.14
C TYR A 80 -2.87 2.20 0.01
N VAL A 81 -3.53 3.36 0.05
CA VAL A 81 -3.57 4.29 -1.09
C VAL A 81 -2.99 5.65 -0.72
N ALA A 82 -2.10 6.16 -1.58
CA ALA A 82 -1.56 7.50 -1.46
C ALA A 82 -1.90 8.36 -2.69
N ASP A 83 -2.79 9.34 -2.49
CA ASP A 83 -3.14 10.31 -3.52
C ASP A 83 -1.97 11.27 -3.78
N LEU A 84 -1.38 11.21 -4.97
CA LEU A 84 -0.25 12.07 -5.35
C LEU A 84 -0.66 13.53 -5.62
N GLY A 85 -1.94 13.77 -5.93
CA GLY A 85 -2.44 15.07 -6.37
C GLY A 85 -2.08 15.41 -7.82
N TYR A 86 -2.56 16.56 -8.30
CA TYR A 86 -2.50 16.95 -9.72
C TYR A 86 -1.23 17.72 -10.11
N ASN A 87 -0.55 18.38 -9.16
CA ASN A 87 0.61 19.21 -9.43
C ASN A 87 1.91 18.56 -8.93
N ASN A 88 3.03 19.05 -9.46
CA ASN A 88 4.33 18.44 -9.21
C ASN A 88 4.77 18.64 -7.75
N GLU A 89 4.39 19.76 -7.13
CA GLU A 89 4.73 20.12 -5.76
C GLU A 89 4.05 19.17 -4.76
N THR A 90 2.74 18.94 -4.90
CA THR A 90 1.98 18.00 -4.04
C THR A 90 2.52 16.59 -4.21
N LYS A 91 2.69 16.15 -5.47
CA LYS A 91 3.25 14.83 -5.77
C LYS A 91 4.61 14.63 -5.11
N SER A 92 5.51 15.61 -5.27
CA SER A 92 6.85 15.53 -4.70
C SER A 92 6.83 15.47 -3.18
N SER A 93 5.96 16.27 -2.54
CA SER A 93 5.78 16.27 -1.08
C SER A 93 5.24 14.93 -0.57
N VAL A 94 4.22 14.37 -1.24
CA VAL A 94 3.64 13.07 -0.89
C VAL A 94 4.68 11.96 -1.04
N VAL A 95 5.33 11.83 -2.20
CA VAL A 95 6.35 10.80 -2.45
C VAL A 95 7.51 10.92 -1.45
N PHE A 96 7.95 12.15 -1.16
CA PHE A 96 9.00 12.38 -0.18
C PHE A 96 8.59 11.90 1.22
N SER A 97 7.38 12.22 1.67
CA SER A 97 6.83 11.77 2.96
C SER A 97 6.70 10.25 3.04
N LEU A 98 6.20 9.59 1.98
CA LEU A 98 6.09 8.12 1.91
C LEU A 98 7.46 7.46 2.01
N ARG A 99 8.46 8.00 1.29
CA ARG A 99 9.84 7.51 1.31
C ARG A 99 10.48 7.67 2.69
N LEU A 100 10.37 8.85 3.30
CA LEU A 100 10.91 9.13 4.65
C LEU A 100 10.33 8.21 5.73
N ASN A 101 9.09 7.75 5.53
CA ASN A 101 8.38 6.89 6.47
C ASN A 101 8.38 5.42 6.07
N HIS A 102 9.19 5.00 5.09
CA HIS A 102 9.28 3.60 4.66
C HIS A 102 7.91 2.98 4.34
N TRP A 103 7.09 3.72 3.59
CA TRP A 103 5.78 3.21 3.16
C TRP A 103 5.93 1.93 2.34
N MET A 104 6.98 1.85 1.51
CA MET A 104 7.46 0.59 0.94
C MET A 104 8.52 -0.02 1.84
N ASP A 105 8.35 -1.29 2.22
CA ASP A 105 9.32 -2.07 2.98
C ASP A 105 9.43 -3.52 2.45
N ARG A 106 10.13 -4.41 3.17
CA ARG A 106 10.35 -5.80 2.74
C ARG A 106 9.06 -6.65 2.67
N ARG A 107 7.96 -6.16 3.24
CA ARG A 107 6.64 -6.82 3.24
C ARG A 107 5.80 -6.40 2.04
N THR A 108 6.11 -5.27 1.40
CA THR A 108 5.45 -4.83 0.18
C THR A 108 5.66 -5.87 -0.92
N ARG A 109 4.57 -6.32 -1.56
CA ARG A 109 4.59 -7.33 -2.63
C ARG A 109 4.32 -6.76 -4.01
N VAL A 110 3.58 -5.66 -4.08
CA VAL A 110 3.36 -4.91 -5.31
C VAL A 110 3.04 -3.46 -4.95
N VAL A 111 3.43 -2.54 -5.82
CA VAL A 111 2.94 -1.16 -5.82
C VAL A 111 2.29 -0.87 -7.16
N LEU A 112 1.04 -0.43 -7.13
CA LEU A 112 0.30 -0.03 -8.32
C LEU A 112 0.36 1.49 -8.44
N LEU A 113 0.83 1.98 -9.59
CA LEU A 113 0.70 3.39 -9.96
C LEU A 113 -0.39 3.52 -11.01
N GLU A 114 -1.52 4.09 -10.60
CA GLU A 114 -2.70 4.25 -11.45
C GLU A 114 -2.99 5.71 -11.73
N PHE A 115 -3.24 6.02 -13.01
CA PHE A 115 -3.71 7.34 -13.41
C PHE A 115 -4.46 7.27 -14.73
N ALA A 116 -5.31 8.27 -14.96
CA ALA A 116 -6.03 8.44 -16.20
C ALA A 116 -5.62 9.76 -16.88
N MET A 117 -5.48 9.73 -18.19
CA MET A 117 -5.19 10.89 -19.02
C MET A 117 -6.27 11.04 -20.08
N PHE A 118 -6.87 12.23 -20.15
CA PHE A 118 -7.84 12.55 -21.19
C PHE A 118 -7.20 13.47 -22.23
N ASN A 119 -7.27 13.09 -23.51
CA ASN A 119 -6.88 13.91 -24.64
C ASN A 119 -8.13 14.54 -25.28
N PRO A 120 -8.38 15.85 -25.10
CA PRO A 120 -9.56 16.51 -25.65
C PRO A 120 -9.56 16.60 -27.17
N ALA A 121 -8.37 16.69 -27.80
CA ALA A 121 -8.26 16.86 -29.25
C ALA A 121 -8.73 15.62 -30.01
N THR A 122 -8.53 14.43 -29.43
CA THR A 122 -8.95 13.14 -30.01
C THR A 122 -10.14 12.52 -29.28
N ASN A 123 -10.61 13.13 -28.19
CA ASN A 123 -11.63 12.58 -27.29
C ASN A 123 -11.29 11.16 -26.77
N TYR A 124 -10.01 10.89 -26.46
CA TYR A 124 -9.57 9.61 -25.92
C TYR A 124 -9.26 9.72 -24.42
N LEU A 125 -9.79 8.79 -23.64
CA LEU A 125 -9.40 8.55 -22.25
C LEU A 125 -8.47 7.34 -22.20
N SER A 126 -7.25 7.54 -21.72
CA SER A 126 -6.27 6.48 -21.47
C SER A 126 -6.18 6.23 -19.97
N VAL A 127 -6.43 4.99 -19.53
CA VAL A 127 -6.24 4.57 -18.15
C VAL A 127 -5.00 3.69 -18.11
N VAL A 128 -4.06 4.03 -17.23
CA VAL A 128 -2.76 3.39 -17.14
C VAL A 128 -2.54 2.90 -15.71
N THR A 129 -2.19 1.62 -15.58
CA THR A 129 -1.77 0.98 -14.32
C THR A 129 -0.40 0.38 -14.53
N TYR A 130 0.59 0.81 -13.74
CA TYR A 130 1.90 0.18 -13.68
C TYR A 130 2.01 -0.71 -12.45
N TYR A 131 2.43 -1.96 -12.64
CA TYR A 131 2.72 -2.91 -11.57
C TYR A 131 4.23 -2.91 -11.29
N TYR A 132 4.59 -2.63 -10.04
CA TYR A 132 5.96 -2.76 -9.54
C TYR A 132 5.97 -3.91 -8.51
N GLU A 133 6.36 -5.10 -8.97
CA GLU A 133 6.47 -6.34 -8.17
C GLU A 133 7.93 -6.63 -7.78
#